data_AF-B0P635-F1
#
_entry.id   AF-B0P635-F1
#
_cell.length_a   1.000
_cell.length_b   1.000
_cell.length_c   1.000
_cell.angle_alpha   90.00
_cell.angle_beta   90.00
_cell.angle_gamma   90.00
#
_symmetry.space_group_name_H-M   'P 1'
#
loop_
_entity.id
_entity.type
_entity.pdbx_description
1 polymer ?
#
loop_
_entity_poly.entity_id
_entity_poly.type
_entity_poly.pdbx_seq_one_letter_code
_entity_poly.pdbx_strand_id
1 'polypeptide(L)' 'MEKLIYSTFREGYGIDQIKKTMTVGELMDFLGNYDEDTPVYLSFDSGYTYGGVTESRFEEDYGEEEYFESQE' A
#
# COMPACT_ATOMS: atom_id res chain seq x y z
N MET A 1 -16.89 -4.55 17.81
CA MET A 1 -15.73 -3.76 17.35
C MET A 1 -15.85 -3.59 15.85
N GLU A 2 -15.78 -2.35 15.41
CA GLU A 2 -15.69 -2.01 13.99
C GLU A 2 -14.30 -2.41 13.46
N LYS A 3 -14.18 -2.66 12.16
CA LYS A 3 -12.92 -2.98 11.50
C LYS A 3 -12.97 -2.53 10.06
N LEU A 4 -11.82 -2.15 9.52
CA LEU A 4 -11.68 -1.80 8.11
C LEU A 4 -11.08 -2.99 7.34
N ILE A 5 -11.62 -3.23 6.14
CA ILE A 5 -11.11 -4.27 5.23
C ILE A 5 -10.77 -3.59 3.91
N TYR A 6 -9.48 -3.57 3.57
CA TYR A 6 -9.02 -3.18 2.24
C TYR A 6 -8.98 -4.42 1.35
N SER A 7 -9.87 -4.46 0.36
CA SER A 7 -9.95 -5.56 -0.61
C SER A 7 -8.86 -5.41 -1.66
N THR A 8 -7.84 -6.26 -1.58
CA THR A 8 -6.72 -6.27 -2.50
C THR A 8 -7.06 -7.10 -3.74
N PHE A 9 -6.60 -6.65 -4.90
CA PHE A 9 -6.68 -7.36 -6.17
C PHE A 9 -5.55 -6.88 -7.09
N ARG A 10 -5.17 -7.68 -8.08
CA ARG A 10 -4.11 -7.31 -9.02
C ARG A 10 -4.63 -6.32 -10.05
N GLU A 11 -4.17 -5.07 -9.97
CA GLU A 11 -4.41 -4.04 -11.00
C GLU A 11 -3.34 -4.04 -12.10
N GLY A 12 -2.06 -4.27 -11.75
CA GLY A 12 -0.92 -4.32 -12.66
C GLY A 12 0.18 -5.28 -12.18
N TYR A 13 1.20 -5.49 -13.00
CA TYR A 13 2.40 -6.27 -12.71
C TYR A 13 3.58 -5.42 -12.21
N GLY A 14 3.56 -4.11 -12.48
CA GLY A 14 4.56 -3.13 -12.03
C GLY A 14 3.88 -1.88 -11.47
N ILE A 15 4.61 -1.13 -10.64
CA ILE A 15 4.11 0.10 -10.00
C ILE A 15 3.72 1.17 -11.03
N ASP A 16 4.40 1.19 -12.18
CA ASP A 16 4.15 2.05 -13.34
C ASP A 16 2.79 1.78 -14.02
N GLN A 17 2.21 0.62 -13.78
CA GLN A 17 0.92 0.20 -14.36
C GLN A 17 -0.28 0.62 -13.50
N ILE A 18 -0.04 1.09 -12.27
CA ILE A 18 -1.09 1.51 -11.34
C ILE A 18 -1.51 2.93 -11.71
N LYS A 19 -2.78 3.12 -12.10
CA LYS A 19 -3.23 4.42 -12.62
C LYS A 19 -3.38 5.47 -11.52
N LYS A 20 -3.72 5.03 -10.31
CA LYS A 20 -3.92 5.90 -9.15
C LYS A 20 -3.73 5.09 -7.87
N THR A 21 -3.01 5.67 -6.93
CA THR A 21 -2.93 5.20 -5.54
C THR A 21 -3.04 6.41 -4.61
N MET A 22 -3.33 6.18 -3.32
CA MET A 22 -3.31 7.23 -2.32
C MET A 22 -1.86 7.52 -1.91
N THR A 23 -1.56 8.80 -1.72
CA THR A 23 -0.36 9.23 -0.99
C THR A 23 -0.49 8.86 0.49
N VAL A 24 0.63 8.91 1.23
CA VAL A 24 0.63 8.71 2.69
C VAL A 24 -0.31 9.71 3.38
N GLY A 25 -0.30 10.98 2.97
CA GLY A 25 -1.18 12.02 3.53
C GLY A 25 -2.65 11.74 3.27
N GLU A 26 -3.02 11.41 2.03
CA GLU A 26 -4.41 11.05 1.70
C GLU A 26 -4.88 9.82 2.50
N LEU A 27 -4.00 8.82 2.67
CA LEU A 27 -4.32 7.62 3.43
C LEU A 27 -4.53 7.95 4.92
N MET A 28 -3.68 8.79 5.51
CA MET A 28 -3.85 9.26 6.88
C MET A 28 -5.14 10.06 7.06
N ASP A 29 -5.44 10.99 6.16
CA ASP A 29 -6.66 11.80 6.20
C ASP A 29 -7.92 10.92 6.10
N PHE A 30 -7.89 9.88 5.27
CA PHE A 30 -8.98 8.91 5.18
C PHE A 30 -9.13 8.12 6.48
N LEU A 31 -8.04 7.54 6.99
CA LEU A 31 -8.05 6.73 8.22
C LEU A 31 -8.42 7.55 9.46
N GLY A 32 -8.09 8.84 9.51
CA GLY A 32 -8.43 9.74 10.60
C GLY A 32 -9.93 9.99 10.81
N ASN A 33 -10.79 9.54 9.89
CA ASN A 33 -12.25 9.57 10.08
C ASN A 33 -12.78 8.42 10.97
N TYR A 34 -11.93 7.46 11.32
CA TYR A 34 -12.27 6.30 12.13
C TYR A 34 -11.63 6.39 13.52
N ASP A 35 -12.11 5.57 14.46
CA ASP A 35 -11.52 5.47 15.79
C ASP A 35 -10.08 4.93 15.70
N GLU A 36 -9.16 5.51 16.49
CA GLU A 36 -7.72 5.23 16.44
C GLU A 36 -7.37 3.76 16.73
N ASP A 37 -8.20 3.08 17.53
CA ASP A 37 -8.03 1.66 17.86
C ASP A 37 -8.69 0.72 16.82
N THR A 38 -9.28 1.27 15.75
CA THR A 38 -9.94 0.47 14.72
C THR A 38 -8.90 -0.34 13.92
N PRO A 39 -8.94 -1.69 13.97
CA PRO A 39 -7.99 -2.50 13.23
C PRO A 39 -8.27 -2.48 11.71
N VAL A 40 -7.19 -2.46 10.93
CA VAL A 40 -7.23 -2.52 9.46
C VAL A 40 -6.66 -3.86 8.98
N TYR A 41 -7.42 -4.54 8.12
CA TYR A 41 -7.02 -5.81 7.52
C TYR A 41 -6.96 -5.71 5.99
N LEU A 42 -6.01 -6.41 5.41
CA LEU A 42 -5.96 -6.69 3.98
C LEU A 42 -6.76 -7.96 3.71
N SER A 43 -7.63 -7.93 2.70
CA SER A 43 -8.35 -9.11 2.20
C SER A 43 -7.78 -9.48 0.84
N PHE A 44 -7.48 -10.77 0.65
CA PHE A 44 -6.99 -11.32 -0.61
C PHE A 44 -7.97 -12.35 -1.14
N ASP A 45 -7.90 -12.65 -2.44
CA ASP A 45 -8.66 -13.72 -3.08
C ASP A 45 -10.17 -13.63 -2.78
N SER A 46 -10.73 -12.42 -2.85
CA SER A 46 -12.15 -12.14 -2.54
C SER A 46 -12.57 -12.54 -1.12
N GLY A 47 -11.66 -12.45 -0.14
CA GLY A 47 -11.93 -12.74 1.27
C GLY A 47 -11.64 -14.17 1.70
N TYR A 48 -10.89 -14.93 0.91
CA TYR A 48 -10.44 -16.28 1.29
C TYR A 48 -9.28 -16.22 2.30
N THR A 49 -8.38 -15.24 2.19
CA THR A 49 -7.28 -15.03 3.14
C THR A 49 -7.15 -13.57 3.56
N TYR A 50 -6.50 -13.35 4.70
CA TYR A 50 -6.36 -12.04 5.32
C TYR A 50 -4.94 -11.80 5.83
N GLY A 51 -4.50 -10.54 5.81
CA GLY A 51 -3.22 -10.09 6.33
C GLY A 51 -3.36 -8.83 7.17
N GLY A 52 -2.44 -8.64 8.11
CA GLY A 52 -2.34 -7.39 8.88
C GLY A 52 -1.40 -6.39 8.20
N VAL A 53 -1.66 -5.11 8.44
CA VAL A 53 -0.74 -4.01 8.15
C VAL A 53 0.10 -3.78 9.41
N THR A 54 1.41 -4.00 9.32
CA THR A 54 2.34 -3.88 10.45
C THR A 54 3.59 -3.14 10.00
N GLU A 55 4.23 -2.41 10.91
CA GLU A 55 5.44 -1.60 10.61
C GLU A 55 6.52 -2.40 9.86
N SER A 56 6.73 -3.65 10.26
CA SER A 56 7.74 -4.55 9.67
C SER A 56 7.49 -4.97 8.22
N ARG A 57 6.34 -4.60 7.62
CA ARG A 57 5.98 -4.97 6.24
C ARG A 57 6.13 -3.81 5.25
N PHE A 58 6.52 -2.63 5.72
CA PHE A 58 6.81 -1.49 4.85
C PHE A 58 8.28 -1.51 4.42
N GLU A 59 8.53 -1.24 3.15
CA GLU A 59 9.86 -1.10 2.54
C GLU A 59 9.92 0.24 1.77
N GLU A 60 11.05 0.93 1.85
CA GLU A 60 11.30 2.15 1.10
C GLU A 60 11.90 1.79 -0.27
N ASP A 61 11.20 2.10 -1.35
CA ASP A 61 11.67 1.91 -2.72
C ASP A 61 12.17 3.26 -3.28
N TYR A 62 13.48 3.35 -3.49
CA TYR A 62 14.16 4.54 -4.02
C TYR A 62 14.32 4.52 -5.55
N GLY A 63 13.85 3.48 -6.24
CA GLY A 63 14.05 3.26 -7.68
C GLY A 63 15.47 2.83 -8.04
N GLU A 64 15.68 2.49 -9.32
CA GLU A 64 17.03 2.29 -9.86
C GLU A 64 17.67 3.66 -10.13
N GLU A 65 18.76 3.98 -9.43
CA GLU A 65 19.61 5.11 -9.80
C GLU A 65 20.16 4.87 -11.22
N GLU A 66 19.80 5.73 -12.19
CA GLU A 66 20.42 5.67 -13.53
C GLU A 66 21.92 5.99 -13.39
N TYR A 67 22.75 4.94 -13.38
CA TYR A 67 24.20 5.07 -13.50
C TYR A 67 24.52 5.63 -14.89
N PHE A 68 24.65 6.94 -15.01
CA PHE A 68 25.21 7.57 -16.21
C PHE A 68 26.70 7.22 -16.29
N GLU A 69 27.05 6.22 -17.10
CA GLU A 69 28.44 6.07 -17.56
C GLU A 69 28.79 7.30 -18.41
N SER A 70 29.58 8.22 -17.84
CA SER A 70 30.24 9.27 -18.60
C SER A 70 31.17 8.61 -19.61
N GLN A 71 30.77 8.57 -20.87
CA GLN A 71 31.65 8.18 -21.98
C GLN A 71 32.71 9.28 -22.13
N GLU A 72 33.96 8.96 -21.79
CA GLU A 72 35.15 9.79 -22.07
C GLU A 72 35.46 9.89 -23.57
#